data_AF-A0A1R4GAN9-F1
#
_entry.id   AF-A0A1R4GAN9-F1
#
_cell.length_a   1.000
_cell.length_b   1.000
_cell.length_c   1.000
_cell.angle_alpha   90.00
_cell.angle_beta   90.00
_cell.angle_gamma   90.00
#
_symmetry.space_group_name_H-M   'P 1'
#
loop_
_entity.id
_entity.type
_entity.pdbx_description
1 polymer ?
#
loop_
_entity_poly.entity_id
_entity_poly.type
_entity_poly.pdbx_seq_one_letter_code
_entity_poly.pdbx_strand_id
1 'polypeptide(L)'
;MPGGSDALQAALDEADAAEQAKQVAETAQAAAEQAQLDAANALASDERAKAEQAQKEAQTAQDSLITAQEDLAVAEKALVDTLALGGGNTDALQAEVDRREVALQAANDKATQAQSDSQAAIAATEAQMKIAQDTLKVATDAAAAAQIKNTPESEKTGAQSINVGASVANLPDFVVTTRDFEIGKDNVIARADTASNNLLPKVGVNISGAGDKALSDGFMSHDDSTSI
;
A
#
# COMPACT_ATOMS: atom_id res chain seq x y z
N MET A 1 10.59 -56.48 -14.72
CA MET A 1 10.76 -55.03 -14.73
C MET A 1 9.44 -54.38 -14.34
N PRO A 2 9.21 -54.08 -13.06
CA PRO A 2 8.18 -53.14 -12.63
C PRO A 2 8.86 -51.80 -12.32
N GLY A 3 8.40 -50.68 -12.87
CA GLY A 3 9.03 -49.39 -12.57
C GLY A 3 8.51 -48.22 -13.38
N GLY A 4 7.91 -48.47 -14.55
CA GLY A 4 7.34 -47.40 -15.38
C GLY A 4 5.98 -46.89 -14.90
N SER A 5 5.14 -47.76 -14.33
CA SER A 5 3.80 -47.39 -13.84
C SER A 5 3.85 -46.66 -12.49
N ASP A 6 4.72 -47.09 -11.57
CA ASP A 6 4.82 -46.50 -10.23
C ASP A 6 5.43 -45.09 -10.27
N ALA A 7 6.39 -44.85 -11.18
CA ALA A 7 6.98 -43.53 -11.36
C ALA A 7 6.00 -42.52 -11.98
N LEU A 8 5.13 -42.98 -12.89
CA LEU A 8 4.11 -42.13 -13.51
C LEU A 8 2.99 -41.80 -12.50
N GLN A 9 2.62 -42.76 -11.65
CA GLN A 9 1.63 -42.55 -10.60
C GLN A 9 2.15 -41.59 -9.52
N ALA A 10 3.41 -41.73 -9.10
CA ALA A 10 4.03 -40.81 -8.15
C ALA A 10 4.11 -39.37 -8.71
N ALA A 11 4.41 -39.20 -9.99
CA ALA A 11 4.44 -37.89 -10.63
C ALA A 11 3.05 -37.24 -10.73
N LEU A 12 1.99 -38.04 -10.93
CA LEU A 12 0.60 -37.58 -10.94
C LEU A 12 0.14 -37.17 -9.54
N ASP A 13 0.43 -37.98 -8.52
CA ASP A 13 0.06 -37.70 -7.14
C ASP A 13 0.77 -36.44 -6.61
N GLU A 14 2.01 -36.20 -7.02
CA GLU A 14 2.78 -35.00 -6.66
C GLU A 14 2.30 -33.75 -7.41
N ALA A 15 1.83 -33.89 -8.65
CA ALA A 15 1.18 -32.81 -9.40
C ALA A 15 -0.18 -32.41 -8.77
N ASP A 16 -1.00 -33.38 -8.37
CA ASP A 16 -2.29 -33.14 -7.70
C ASP A 16 -2.09 -32.48 -6.32
N ALA A 17 -1.06 -32.88 -5.58
CA ALA A 17 -0.70 -32.24 -4.31
C ALA A 17 -0.24 -30.79 -4.51
N ALA A 18 0.52 -30.51 -5.57
CA ALA A 18 0.93 -29.15 -5.92
C ALA A 18 -0.26 -28.27 -6.34
N GLU A 19 -1.22 -28.82 -7.10
CA GLU A 19 -2.43 -28.13 -7.52
C GLU A 19 -3.34 -27.78 -6.32
N GLN A 20 -3.51 -28.72 -5.38
CA GLN A 20 -4.25 -28.47 -4.14
C GLN A 20 -3.55 -27.42 -3.26
N ALA A 21 -2.22 -27.49 -3.12
CA ALA A 21 -1.46 -26.49 -2.38
C ALA A 21 -1.60 -25.09 -2.99
N LYS A 22 -1.64 -25.00 -4.33
CA LYS A 22 -1.85 -23.75 -5.06
C LYS A 22 -3.26 -23.19 -4.82
N GLN A 23 -4.30 -24.01 -4.90
CA GLN A 23 -5.67 -23.58 -4.61
C GLN A 23 -5.85 -23.10 -3.17
N VAL A 24 -5.27 -23.80 -2.19
CA VAL A 24 -5.30 -23.39 -0.78
C VAL A 24 -4.57 -22.08 -0.57
N ALA A 25 -3.43 -21.87 -1.24
CA ALA A 25 -2.71 -20.60 -1.18
C ALA A 25 -3.51 -19.45 -1.80
N GLU A 26 -4.14 -19.65 -2.96
CA GLU A 26 -4.98 -18.64 -3.61
C GLU A 26 -6.22 -18.28 -2.78
N THR A 27 -6.88 -19.26 -2.16
CA THR A 27 -8.03 -18.99 -1.28
C THR A 27 -7.63 -18.27 0.01
N ALA A 28 -6.49 -18.63 0.61
CA ALA A 28 -5.97 -17.94 1.78
C ALA A 28 -5.59 -16.48 1.46
N GLN A 29 -5.01 -16.24 0.28
CA GLN A 29 -4.63 -14.92 -0.20
C GLN A 29 -5.86 -14.04 -0.48
N ALA A 30 -6.88 -14.58 -1.17
CA ALA A 30 -8.13 -13.87 -1.41
C ALA A 30 -8.88 -13.53 -0.10
N ALA A 31 -8.88 -14.45 0.88
CA ALA A 31 -9.48 -14.20 2.18
C ALA A 31 -8.73 -13.10 2.97
N ALA A 32 -7.40 -13.05 2.86
CA ALA A 32 -6.58 -12.01 3.49
C ALA A 32 -6.80 -10.63 2.85
N GLU A 33 -6.89 -10.54 1.52
CA GLU A 33 -7.21 -9.29 0.81
C GLU A 33 -8.60 -8.79 1.16
N GLN A 34 -9.60 -9.68 1.18
CA GLN A 34 -10.98 -9.31 1.53
C GLN A 34 -11.08 -8.80 2.97
N ALA A 35 -10.43 -9.48 3.93
CA ALA A 35 -10.43 -9.07 5.33
C ALA A 35 -9.77 -7.68 5.53
N GLN A 36 -8.74 -7.36 4.75
CA GLN A 36 -8.11 -6.05 4.80
C GLN A 36 -8.97 -4.95 4.17
N LEU A 37 -9.63 -5.23 3.05
CA LEU A 37 -10.60 -4.31 2.44
C LEU A 37 -11.76 -4.02 3.37
N ASP A 38 -12.30 -5.05 4.04
CA ASP A 38 -13.42 -4.90 4.97
C ASP A 38 -13.00 -4.11 6.22
N ALA A 39 -11.81 -4.36 6.77
CA ALA A 39 -11.27 -3.60 7.89
C ALA A 39 -10.99 -2.13 7.53
N ALA A 40 -10.44 -1.88 6.33
CA ALA A 40 -10.22 -0.54 5.80
C ALA A 40 -11.54 0.22 5.61
N ASN A 41 -12.55 -0.43 5.05
CA ASN A 41 -13.87 0.16 4.83
C ASN A 41 -14.60 0.46 6.14
N ALA A 42 -14.52 -0.43 7.13
CA ALA A 42 -15.13 -0.22 8.44
C ALA A 42 -14.52 1.00 9.16
N LEU A 43 -13.18 1.08 9.21
CA LEU A 43 -12.47 2.23 9.81
C LEU A 43 -12.76 3.54 9.07
N ALA A 44 -12.89 3.50 7.74
CA ALA A 44 -13.23 4.68 6.96
C ALA A 44 -14.69 5.14 7.18
N SER A 45 -15.61 4.22 7.45
CA SER A 45 -17.03 4.54 7.67
C SER A 45 -17.24 5.28 9.00
N ASP A 46 -16.64 4.78 10.08
CA ASP A 46 -16.79 5.39 11.41
C ASP A 46 -16.19 6.79 11.47
N GLU A 47 -15.01 6.97 10.86
CA GLU A 47 -14.33 8.28 10.88
C GLU A 47 -15.02 9.30 9.97
N ARG A 48 -15.59 8.86 8.83
CA ARG A 48 -16.47 9.71 8.02
C ARG A 48 -17.71 10.17 8.79
N ALA A 49 -18.33 9.30 9.57
CA ALA A 49 -19.49 9.67 10.38
C ALA A 49 -19.15 10.74 11.43
N LYS A 50 -17.98 10.63 12.08
CA LYS A 50 -17.48 11.67 13.00
C LYS A 50 -17.20 12.99 12.29
N ALA A 51 -16.59 12.96 11.11
CA ALA A 51 -16.32 14.16 10.32
C ALA A 51 -17.62 14.85 9.87
N GLU A 52 -18.62 14.08 9.44
CA GLU A 52 -19.95 14.61 9.08
C GLU A 52 -20.68 15.22 10.29
N GLN A 53 -20.59 14.59 11.46
CA GLN A 53 -21.16 15.13 12.69
C GLN A 53 -20.47 16.45 13.07
N ALA A 54 -19.14 16.49 13.06
CA ALA A 54 -18.39 17.70 13.39
C ALA A 54 -18.68 18.86 12.40
N GLN A 55 -18.89 18.57 11.12
CA GLN A 55 -19.35 19.57 10.15
C GLN A 55 -20.75 20.12 10.48
N LYS A 56 -21.70 19.26 10.87
CA LYS A 56 -23.05 19.69 11.26
C LYS A 56 -23.03 20.57 12.52
N GLU A 57 -22.19 20.22 13.49
CA GLU A 57 -21.99 21.00 14.71
C GLU A 57 -21.35 22.36 14.40
N ALA A 58 -20.36 22.42 13.50
CA ALA A 58 -19.77 23.66 13.02
C ALA A 58 -20.79 24.55 12.30
N GLN A 59 -21.63 23.99 11.44
CA GLN A 59 -22.70 24.74 10.76
C GLN A 59 -23.71 25.30 11.77
N THR A 60 -24.15 24.48 12.72
CA THR A 60 -25.08 24.92 13.78
C THR A 60 -24.48 26.04 14.63
N ALA A 61 -23.18 25.99 14.91
CA ALA A 61 -22.48 27.03 15.65
C ALA A 61 -22.33 28.33 14.83
N GLN A 62 -22.10 28.25 13.51
CA GLN A 62 -22.15 29.42 12.63
C GLN A 62 -23.55 30.05 12.58
N ASP A 63 -24.60 29.23 12.46
CA ASP A 63 -25.97 29.75 12.43
C ASP A 63 -26.30 30.48 13.75
N SER A 64 -25.84 29.92 14.88
CA SER A 64 -25.98 30.55 16.20
C SER A 64 -25.22 31.88 16.30
N LEU A 65 -24.03 31.98 15.68
CA LEU A 65 -23.26 33.22 15.60
C LEU A 65 -24.00 34.28 14.78
N ILE A 66 -24.57 33.90 13.64
CA ILE A 66 -25.37 34.81 12.81
C ILE A 66 -26.57 35.34 13.59
N THR A 67 -27.31 34.46 14.29
CA THR A 67 -28.43 34.88 15.13
C THR A 67 -27.98 35.85 16.23
N ALA A 68 -26.85 35.58 16.90
CA ALA A 68 -26.32 36.49 17.93
C ALA A 68 -25.91 37.86 17.37
N GLN A 69 -25.40 37.93 16.13
CA GLN A 69 -25.09 39.17 15.44
C GLN A 69 -26.36 39.98 15.13
N GLU A 70 -27.39 39.32 14.61
CA GLU A 70 -28.69 39.96 14.33
C GLU A 70 -29.35 40.48 15.62
N ASP A 71 -29.29 39.68 16.68
CA ASP A 71 -29.83 39.99 18.00
C ASP A 71 -29.13 41.20 18.65
N LEU A 72 -27.81 41.32 18.49
CA LEU A 72 -27.06 42.49 18.95
C LEU A 72 -27.45 43.74 18.15
N ALA A 73 -27.53 43.64 16.82
CA ALA A 73 -27.90 44.77 15.96
C ALA A 73 -29.30 45.32 16.28
N VAL A 74 -30.25 44.44 16.61
CA VAL A 74 -31.60 44.85 17.06
C VAL A 74 -31.53 45.60 18.40
N ALA A 75 -30.74 45.11 19.37
CA ALA A 75 -30.58 45.76 20.67
C ALA A 75 -29.91 47.13 20.55
N GLU A 76 -28.85 47.25 19.76
CA GLU A 76 -28.15 48.50 19.47
C GLU A 76 -29.09 49.52 18.82
N LYS A 77 -29.89 49.08 17.84
CA LYS A 77 -30.87 49.96 17.19
C LYS A 77 -31.92 50.48 18.19
N ALA A 78 -32.44 49.61 19.06
CA ALA A 78 -33.42 50.02 20.07
C ALA A 78 -32.86 51.06 21.05
N LEU A 79 -31.59 50.93 21.43
CA LEU A 79 -30.88 51.91 22.25
C LEU A 79 -30.77 53.26 21.52
N VAL A 80 -30.31 53.26 20.27
CA VAL A 80 -30.16 54.48 19.45
C VAL A 80 -31.50 55.19 19.24
N ASP A 81 -32.55 54.45 18.88
CA ASP A 81 -33.88 55.00 18.66
C ASP A 81 -34.44 55.63 19.96
N THR A 82 -34.22 54.99 21.12
CA THR A 82 -34.66 55.53 22.42
C THR A 82 -33.90 56.79 22.82
N LEU A 83 -32.59 56.83 22.57
CA LEU A 83 -31.74 58.00 22.81
C LEU A 83 -32.19 59.18 21.93
N ALA A 84 -32.51 58.93 20.66
CA ALA A 84 -32.98 59.95 19.73
C ALA A 84 -34.34 60.57 20.14
N LEU A 85 -35.17 59.79 20.84
CA LEU A 85 -36.47 60.24 21.36
C LEU A 85 -36.39 60.88 22.76
N GLY A 86 -35.20 60.91 23.39
CA GLY A 86 -35.03 61.44 24.75
C GLY A 86 -35.71 60.59 25.84
N GLY A 87 -35.90 59.28 25.60
CA GLY A 87 -36.57 58.37 26.53
C GLY A 87 -35.73 57.98 27.74
N GLY A 88 -36.37 57.66 28.88
CA GLY A 88 -35.70 57.41 30.17
C GLY A 88 -35.28 55.96 30.48
N ASN A 89 -35.24 55.05 29.50
CA ASN A 89 -34.92 53.62 29.73
C ASN A 89 -33.58 53.18 29.13
N THR A 90 -32.65 54.12 28.95
CA THR A 90 -31.37 53.91 28.26
C THR A 90 -30.44 52.95 29.01
N ASP A 91 -30.45 52.98 30.34
CA ASP A 91 -29.57 52.13 31.16
C ASP A 91 -29.92 50.64 31.03
N ALA A 92 -31.22 50.32 30.96
CA ALA A 92 -31.69 48.95 30.75
C ALA A 92 -31.38 48.45 29.34
N LEU A 93 -31.48 49.33 28.33
CA LEU A 93 -31.14 48.99 26.94
C LEU A 93 -29.63 48.80 26.77
N GLN A 94 -28.80 49.63 27.41
CA GLN A 94 -27.36 49.45 27.42
C GLN A 94 -26.97 48.12 28.08
N ALA A 95 -27.58 47.76 29.22
CA ALA A 95 -27.33 46.48 29.86
C ALA A 95 -27.72 45.28 28.98
N GLU A 96 -28.75 45.42 28.14
CA GLU A 96 -29.11 44.37 27.16
C GLU A 96 -28.09 44.32 26.02
N VAL A 97 -27.61 45.46 25.50
CA VAL A 97 -26.50 45.49 24.53
C VAL A 97 -25.27 44.78 25.08
N ASP A 98 -24.82 45.13 26.30
CA ASP A 98 -23.67 44.52 26.95
C ASP A 98 -23.85 43.00 27.12
N ARG A 99 -25.07 42.55 27.48
CA ARG A 99 -25.40 41.12 27.56
C ARG A 99 -25.31 40.44 26.18
N ARG A 100 -25.79 41.09 25.13
CA ARG A 100 -25.76 40.55 23.75
C ARG A 100 -24.34 40.52 23.18
N GLU A 101 -23.49 41.47 23.53
CA GLU A 101 -22.06 41.44 23.19
C GLU A 101 -21.37 40.22 23.82
N VAL A 102 -21.65 39.94 25.10
CA VAL A 102 -21.12 38.73 25.77
C VAL A 102 -21.64 37.46 25.09
N ALA A 103 -22.93 37.42 24.73
CA ALA A 103 -23.51 36.29 24.02
C ALA A 103 -22.90 36.10 22.61
N LEU A 104 -22.63 37.21 21.90
CA LEU A 104 -21.97 37.21 20.61
C LEU A 104 -20.55 36.67 20.71
N GLN A 105 -19.78 37.12 21.71
CA GLN A 105 -18.43 36.59 21.94
C GLN A 105 -18.46 35.09 22.23
N ALA A 106 -19.38 34.63 23.09
CA ALA A 106 -19.53 33.21 23.38
C ALA A 106 -19.94 32.38 22.15
N ALA A 107 -20.82 32.92 21.30
CA ALA A 107 -21.20 32.29 20.04
C ALA A 107 -20.03 32.22 19.05
N ASN A 108 -19.21 33.27 18.99
CA ASN A 108 -18.02 33.32 18.15
C ASN A 108 -16.95 32.32 18.60
N ASP A 109 -16.69 32.22 19.91
CA ASP A 109 -15.75 31.24 20.47
C ASP A 109 -16.22 29.82 20.18
N LYS A 110 -17.53 29.55 20.32
CA LYS A 110 -18.13 28.24 20.00
C LYS A 110 -18.04 27.91 18.51
N ALA A 111 -18.29 28.89 17.62
CA ALA A 111 -18.15 28.70 16.18
C ALA A 111 -16.70 28.42 15.79
N THR A 112 -15.75 29.14 16.37
CA THR A 112 -14.32 28.93 16.14
C THR A 112 -13.88 27.53 16.60
N GLN A 113 -14.30 27.12 17.80
CA GLN A 113 -13.99 25.79 18.32
C GLN A 113 -14.60 24.69 17.45
N ALA A 114 -15.89 24.79 17.11
CA ALA A 114 -16.55 23.80 16.28
C ALA A 114 -15.93 23.69 14.87
N GLN A 115 -15.47 24.81 14.31
CA GLN A 115 -14.74 24.81 13.04
C GLN A 115 -13.37 24.13 13.16
N SER A 116 -12.65 24.33 14.26
CA SER A 116 -11.40 23.63 14.56
C SER A 116 -11.62 22.12 14.71
N ASP A 117 -12.66 21.72 15.46
CA ASP A 117 -12.99 20.31 15.69
C ASP A 117 -13.39 19.60 14.38
N SER A 118 -14.13 20.30 13.51
CA SER A 118 -14.46 19.83 12.16
C SER A 118 -13.21 19.59 11.31
N GLN A 119 -12.26 20.53 11.29
CA GLN A 119 -11.00 20.36 10.56
C GLN A 119 -10.17 19.18 11.12
N ALA A 120 -10.12 19.03 12.44
CA ALA A 120 -9.43 17.92 13.08
C ALA A 120 -10.06 16.56 12.71
N ALA A 121 -11.39 16.47 12.68
CA ALA A 121 -12.10 15.25 12.29
C ALA A 121 -11.90 14.89 10.80
N ILE A 122 -11.84 15.89 9.92
CA ILE A 122 -11.50 15.68 8.49
C ILE A 122 -10.06 15.16 8.36
N ALA A 123 -9.10 15.80 9.04
CA ALA A 123 -7.70 15.37 9.00
C ALA A 123 -7.49 13.94 9.56
N ALA A 124 -8.22 13.58 10.62
CA ALA A 124 -8.22 12.22 11.16
C ALA A 124 -8.75 11.21 10.13
N THR A 125 -9.83 11.56 9.41
CA THR A 125 -10.38 10.72 8.34
C THR A 125 -9.37 10.51 7.20
N GLU A 126 -8.70 11.58 6.76
CA GLU A 126 -7.68 11.51 5.70
C GLU A 126 -6.47 10.65 6.13
N ALA A 127 -6.00 10.80 7.38
CA ALA A 127 -4.93 9.99 7.92
C ALA A 127 -5.31 8.50 7.96
N GLN A 128 -6.53 8.18 8.39
CA GLN A 128 -7.02 6.81 8.47
C GLN A 128 -7.13 6.17 7.07
N MET A 129 -7.61 6.92 6.07
CA MET A 129 -7.64 6.46 4.68
C MET A 129 -6.23 6.20 4.13
N LYS A 130 -5.25 7.04 4.47
CA LYS A 130 -3.87 6.83 4.05
C LYS A 130 -3.29 5.55 4.67
N ILE A 131 -3.51 5.31 5.96
CA ILE A 131 -3.08 4.08 6.64
C ILE A 131 -3.68 2.86 5.95
N ALA A 132 -4.98 2.90 5.64
CA ALA A 132 -5.66 1.81 4.94
C ALA A 132 -5.06 1.54 3.56
N GLN A 133 -4.76 2.58 2.78
CA GLN A 133 -4.12 2.43 1.47
C GLN A 133 -2.70 1.86 1.57
N ASP A 134 -1.91 2.33 2.55
CA ASP A 134 -0.55 1.83 2.78
C ASP A 134 -0.59 0.35 3.21
N THR A 135 -1.54 -0.06 4.06
CA THR A 135 -1.73 -1.47 4.45
C THR A 135 -2.08 -2.34 3.25
N LEU A 136 -3.03 -1.89 2.41
CA LEU A 136 -3.40 -2.64 1.20
C LEU A 136 -2.20 -2.82 0.27
N LYS A 137 -1.41 -1.76 0.06
CA LYS A 137 -0.19 -1.83 -0.76
C LYS A 137 0.81 -2.86 -0.23
N VAL A 138 1.07 -2.87 1.08
CA VAL A 138 2.00 -3.83 1.71
C VAL A 138 1.51 -5.26 1.50
N ALA A 139 0.21 -5.50 1.62
CA ALA A 139 -0.35 -6.82 1.40
C ALA A 139 -0.26 -7.27 -0.07
N THR A 140 -0.56 -6.39 -1.01
CA THR A 140 -0.40 -6.67 -2.45
C THR A 140 1.06 -6.96 -2.81
N ASP A 141 2.01 -6.20 -2.27
CA ASP A 141 3.44 -6.43 -2.50
C ASP A 141 3.89 -7.79 -1.92
N ALA A 142 3.39 -8.16 -0.72
CA ALA A 142 3.68 -9.45 -0.10
C ALA A 142 3.07 -10.62 -0.88
N ALA A 143 1.85 -10.46 -1.37
CA ALA A 143 1.14 -11.38 -2.26
C ALA A 143 1.94 -11.65 -3.56
N ALA A 144 2.39 -10.59 -4.24
CA ALA A 144 3.20 -10.72 -5.45
C ALA A 144 4.55 -11.41 -5.18
N ALA A 145 5.21 -11.08 -4.06
CA ALA A 145 6.46 -11.72 -3.67
C ALA A 145 6.30 -13.22 -3.36
N ALA A 146 5.17 -13.62 -2.74
CA ALA A 146 4.86 -15.02 -2.49
C ALA A 146 4.60 -15.79 -3.80
N GLN A 147 3.92 -15.17 -4.77
CA GLN A 147 3.67 -15.78 -6.08
C GLN A 147 4.97 -16.08 -6.83
N ILE A 148 5.93 -15.14 -6.83
CA ILE A 148 7.26 -15.34 -7.44
C ILE A 148 8.00 -16.51 -6.80
N LYS A 149 7.92 -16.68 -5.47
CA LYS A 149 8.57 -17.81 -4.77
C LYS A 149 8.02 -19.17 -5.18
N ASN A 150 6.71 -19.26 -5.42
CA ASN A 150 6.01 -20.51 -5.73
C ASN A 150 5.88 -20.79 -7.25
N THR A 151 6.35 -19.90 -8.11
CA THR A 151 6.31 -20.11 -9.57
C THR A 151 7.27 -21.25 -9.95
N PRO A 152 6.91 -22.19 -10.85
CA PRO A 152 7.83 -23.20 -11.36
C PRO A 152 9.12 -22.56 -11.86
N GLU A 153 10.28 -23.20 -11.61
CA GLU A 153 11.58 -22.65 -12.00
C GLU A 153 11.63 -22.26 -13.48
N SER A 154 11.02 -23.08 -14.35
CA SER A 154 10.92 -22.85 -15.80
C SER A 154 10.20 -21.56 -16.22
N GLU A 155 9.40 -20.95 -15.34
CA GLU A 155 8.66 -19.71 -15.60
C GLU A 155 9.31 -18.48 -14.92
N LYS A 156 10.31 -18.69 -14.04
CA LYS A 156 11.09 -17.60 -13.45
C LYS A 156 12.03 -17.01 -14.50
N THR A 157 11.98 -15.70 -14.70
CA THR A 157 12.85 -15.00 -15.66
C THR A 157 14.06 -14.37 -14.97
N GLY A 158 15.21 -14.40 -15.62
CA GLY A 158 16.47 -13.82 -15.13
C GLY A 158 17.32 -13.26 -16.27
N ALA A 159 18.47 -12.68 -15.95
CA ALA A 159 19.47 -12.30 -16.93
C ALA A 159 20.77 -13.04 -16.61
N GLN A 160 21.35 -13.71 -17.60
CA GLN A 160 22.64 -14.37 -17.48
C GLN A 160 23.68 -13.60 -18.30
N SER A 161 24.75 -13.14 -17.65
CA SER A 161 25.92 -12.63 -18.35
C SER A 161 26.91 -13.77 -18.52
N ILE A 162 27.22 -14.12 -19.77
CA ILE A 162 28.18 -15.17 -20.13
C ILE A 162 29.43 -14.49 -20.71
N ASN A 163 30.58 -14.83 -20.15
CA ASN A 163 31.89 -14.43 -20.63
C ASN A 163 32.64 -15.68 -21.08
N VAL A 164 32.83 -15.85 -22.38
CA VAL A 164 33.60 -16.96 -22.95
C VAL A 164 34.99 -16.45 -23.32
N GLY A 165 36.01 -16.85 -22.54
CA GLY A 165 37.40 -16.61 -22.87
C GLY A 165 37.84 -17.48 -24.04
N ALA A 166 38.10 -16.89 -25.21
CA ALA A 166 38.49 -17.60 -26.44
C ALA A 166 39.93 -17.31 -26.88
N SER A 167 40.67 -16.56 -26.05
CA SER A 167 42.08 -16.20 -26.24
C SER A 167 43.01 -17.39 -26.49
N VAL A 168 42.76 -18.55 -25.85
CA VAL A 168 43.53 -19.79 -26.09
C VAL A 168 43.39 -20.34 -27.52
N ALA A 169 42.34 -19.93 -28.24
CA ALA A 169 42.07 -20.27 -29.62
C ALA A 169 42.37 -19.11 -30.61
N ASN A 170 43.05 -18.05 -30.16
CA ASN A 170 43.28 -16.81 -30.94
C ASN A 170 41.98 -16.13 -31.43
N LEU A 171 40.87 -16.34 -30.73
CA LEU A 171 39.61 -15.68 -31.00
C LEU A 171 39.35 -14.55 -29.99
N PRO A 172 38.61 -13.51 -30.37
CA PRO A 172 38.12 -12.52 -29.41
C PRO A 172 37.20 -13.19 -28.39
N ASP A 173 37.28 -12.75 -27.14
CA ASP A 173 36.38 -13.24 -26.09
C ASP A 173 34.93 -12.87 -26.43
N PHE A 174 34.02 -13.82 -26.21
CA PHE A 174 32.60 -13.61 -26.48
C PHE A 174 31.90 -13.16 -25.19
N VAL A 175 31.48 -11.91 -25.15
CA VAL A 175 30.74 -11.33 -24.03
C VAL A 175 29.29 -11.15 -24.47
N VAL A 176 28.38 -11.95 -23.92
CA VAL A 176 26.95 -11.86 -24.23
C VAL A 176 26.14 -11.86 -22.94
N THR A 177 25.19 -10.93 -22.84
CA THR A 177 24.12 -11.00 -21.84
C THR A 177 22.88 -11.55 -22.54
N THR A 178 22.46 -12.75 -22.15
CA THR A 178 21.28 -13.40 -22.71
C THR A 178 20.20 -13.53 -21.64
N ARG A 179 18.94 -13.35 -22.05
CA ARG A 179 17.78 -13.72 -21.23
C ARG A 179 17.35 -15.16 -21.50
N ASP A 180 17.90 -15.79 -22.54
CA ASP A 180 17.63 -17.17 -22.92
C ASP A 180 18.62 -18.10 -22.21
N PHE A 181 18.14 -18.75 -21.17
CA PHE A 181 18.76 -19.90 -20.52
C PHE A 181 17.70 -20.99 -20.38
N GLU A 182 18.11 -22.24 -20.46
CA GLU A 182 17.21 -23.36 -20.15
C GLU A 182 17.46 -23.76 -18.69
N ILE A 183 16.40 -24.03 -17.93
CA ILE A 183 16.51 -24.54 -16.56
C ILE A 183 16.21 -26.03 -16.60
N GLY A 184 17.15 -26.84 -16.12
CA GLY A 184 16.91 -28.25 -15.80
C GLY A 184 16.42 -28.41 -14.36
N LYS A 185 16.32 -29.66 -13.89
CA LYS A 185 15.80 -29.97 -12.55
C LYS A 185 16.63 -29.32 -11.43
N ASP A 186 17.96 -29.38 -11.55
CA ASP A 186 18.92 -28.92 -10.53
C ASP A 186 20.09 -28.10 -11.13
N ASN A 187 19.94 -27.62 -12.37
CA ASN A 187 21.00 -26.92 -13.10
C ASN A 187 20.46 -25.83 -14.04
N VAL A 188 21.33 -24.91 -14.41
CA VAL A 188 21.10 -23.94 -15.49
C VAL A 188 21.91 -24.37 -16.69
N ILE A 189 21.27 -24.45 -17.85
CA ILE A 189 21.92 -24.74 -19.12
C ILE A 189 22.28 -23.40 -19.75
N ALA A 190 23.55 -23.03 -19.61
CA ALA A 190 24.12 -21.86 -20.23
C ALA A 190 24.18 -22.05 -21.76
N ARG A 191 23.64 -21.07 -22.50
CA ARG A 191 23.62 -21.03 -23.96
C ARG A 191 24.95 -20.54 -24.55
N ALA A 192 26.04 -21.23 -24.20
CA ALA A 192 27.37 -20.94 -24.74
C ALA A 192 27.44 -21.13 -26.26
N ASP A 193 26.56 -21.97 -26.82
CA ASP A 193 26.29 -22.07 -28.25
C ASP A 193 25.89 -20.72 -28.84
N THR A 194 24.90 -20.05 -28.27
CA THR A 194 24.47 -18.72 -28.73
C THR A 194 25.58 -17.68 -28.55
N ALA A 195 26.26 -17.69 -27.39
CA ALA A 195 27.32 -16.72 -27.10
C ALA A 195 28.53 -16.85 -28.05
N SER A 196 28.85 -18.08 -28.48
CA SER A 196 30.01 -18.39 -29.31
C SER A 196 29.69 -18.54 -30.81
N ASN A 197 28.50 -18.16 -31.28
CA ASN A 197 28.04 -18.40 -32.65
C ASN A 197 28.09 -19.88 -33.07
N ASN A 198 27.63 -20.77 -32.19
CA ASN A 198 27.60 -22.24 -32.31
C ASN A 198 28.98 -22.93 -32.32
N LEU A 199 30.03 -22.26 -31.84
CA LEU A 199 31.36 -22.87 -31.70
C LEU A 199 31.46 -23.79 -30.48
N LEU A 200 30.69 -23.50 -29.44
CA LEU A 200 30.62 -24.28 -28.20
C LEU A 200 29.25 -24.95 -28.07
N PRO A 201 29.15 -26.14 -27.44
CA PRO A 201 27.87 -26.73 -27.10
C PRO A 201 27.20 -25.96 -25.95
N LYS A 202 25.92 -26.27 -25.70
CA LYS A 202 25.24 -25.87 -24.46
C LYS A 202 25.97 -26.47 -23.26
N VAL A 203 26.02 -25.71 -22.16
CA VAL A 203 26.81 -26.08 -20.97
C VAL A 203 25.91 -26.16 -19.76
N GLY A 204 25.82 -27.33 -19.12
CA GLY A 204 25.14 -27.47 -17.84
C GLY A 204 26.01 -26.94 -16.71
N VAL A 205 25.47 -26.01 -15.93
CA VAL A 205 26.09 -25.41 -14.74
C VAL A 205 25.21 -25.71 -13.55
N ASN A 206 25.75 -26.33 -12.51
CA ASN A 206 24.96 -26.57 -11.30
C ASN A 206 24.70 -25.23 -10.61
N ILE A 207 23.53 -25.10 -9.99
CA ILE A 207 23.13 -23.87 -9.29
C ILE A 207 23.36 -23.93 -7.79
N SER A 208 23.76 -25.10 -7.28
CA SER A 208 24.06 -25.33 -5.87
C SER A 208 24.98 -26.55 -5.72
N GLY A 209 25.73 -26.60 -4.62
CA GLY A 209 26.62 -27.72 -4.36
C GLY A 209 27.37 -27.64 -3.02
N ALA A 210 28.26 -28.61 -2.83
CA ALA A 210 29.16 -28.59 -1.68
C ALA A 210 30.14 -27.42 -1.80
N GLY A 211 30.03 -26.44 -0.90
CA GLY A 211 30.91 -25.26 -0.89
C GLY A 211 30.19 -23.93 -1.08
N ASP A 212 28.86 -23.92 -1.22
CA ASP A 212 28.07 -22.70 -1.34
C ASP A 212 28.27 -21.78 -0.13
N LYS A 213 28.47 -20.49 -0.40
CA LYS A 213 28.71 -19.48 0.63
C LYS A 213 27.49 -18.59 0.80
N ALA A 214 27.05 -18.44 2.04
CA ALA A 214 26.03 -17.45 2.38
C ALA A 214 26.60 -16.03 2.22
N LEU A 215 25.86 -15.18 1.52
CA LEU A 215 26.10 -13.75 1.40
C LEU A 215 25.30 -13.00 2.48
N SER A 216 25.71 -11.75 2.78
CA SER A 216 25.13 -10.94 3.85
C SER A 216 23.68 -10.52 3.62
N ASP A 217 23.22 -10.59 2.37
CA ASP A 217 21.88 -10.23 1.91
C ASP A 217 20.92 -11.43 1.87
N GLY A 218 21.36 -12.60 2.36
CA GLY A 218 20.54 -13.81 2.44
C GLY A 218 20.53 -14.65 1.16
N PHE A 219 21.30 -14.27 0.13
CA PHE A 219 21.55 -15.12 -1.04
C PHE A 219 22.73 -16.08 -0.80
N MET A 220 22.83 -17.12 -1.63
CA MET A 220 23.97 -18.06 -1.64
C MET A 220 24.77 -17.83 -2.92
N SER A 221 26.11 -17.76 -2.81
CA SER A 221 27.00 -17.79 -3.97
C SER A 221 27.50 -19.22 -4.18
N HIS A 222 27.38 -19.71 -5.42
CA HIS A 222 27.93 -20.98 -5.89
C HIS A 222 28.98 -20.71 -6.96
N ASP A 223 30.16 -21.29 -6.79
CA ASP A 223 31.22 -21.30 -7.80
C ASP A 223 31.30 -22.72 -8.38
N ASP A 224 30.88 -22.89 -9.63
CA ASP A 224 31.01 -24.17 -10.35
C ASP A 224 32.08 -24.06 -11.45
N SER A 225 32.66 -25.20 -11.80
CA SER A 225 33.50 -25.33 -12.98
C SER A 225 33.16 -26.62 -13.70
N THR A 226 32.96 -26.52 -15.00
CA THR A 226 32.67 -27.68 -15.85
C THR A 226 33.59 -27.68 -17.06
N SER A 227 33.94 -28.86 -17.53
CA SER A 227 34.81 -29.07 -18.69
C SER A 227 33.97 -29.52 -19.88
N ILE A 228 34.24 -28.94 -21.04
CA ILE A 228 33.56 -29.20 -22.31
C ILE A 228 34.54 -29.85 -23.28
#